data_AF-A0A847ND70-F1
#
_entry.id   AF-A0A847ND70-F1
#
_cell.length_a   1.000
_cell.length_b   1.000
_cell.length_c   1.000
_cell.angle_alpha   90.00
_cell.angle_beta   90.00
_cell.angle_gamma   90.00
#
_symmetry.space_group_name_H-M   'P 1'
#
loop_
_entity.id
_entity.type
_entity.pdbx_description
1 polymer ?
#
loop_
_entity_poly.entity_id
_entity_poly.type
_entity_poly.pdbx_seq_one_letter_code
_entity_poly.pdbx_strand_id
1 'polypeptide(L)'
;MKNEILEKYLAVNGRIIPVSEAGNISEGSSGTIYEVIRVISGIPLFMERHIERLEASARLIGYSIDSISNNIRQSIAELIKANDNPEKNIRIVVYNMENTVPDYSIYFIHSSYPTPEQYETGVHGILLKEE
;
A
#
# COMPACT_ATOMS: atom_id res chain seq x y z
N MET A 1 9.34 6.93 -4.99
CA MET A 1 8.90 5.52 -5.00
C MET A 1 10.04 4.49 -5.01
N LYS A 2 11.00 4.48 -5.97
CA LYS A 2 12.02 3.39 -6.03
C LYS A 2 12.81 3.14 -4.74
N ASN A 3 13.15 4.18 -3.97
CA ASN A 3 13.91 4.03 -2.72
C ASN A 3 13.09 3.48 -1.54
N GLU A 4 11.76 3.38 -1.66
CA GLU A 4 10.89 2.85 -0.59
C GLU A 4 10.58 1.35 -0.77
N ILE A 5 10.81 0.80 -1.96
CA ILE A 5 10.48 -0.59 -2.28
C ILE A 5 11.60 -1.50 -1.80
N LEU A 6 11.27 -2.42 -0.89
CA LEU A 6 12.27 -3.29 -0.28
C LEU A 6 12.49 -4.63 -0.99
N GLU A 7 11.44 -5.17 -1.60
CA GLU A 7 11.45 -6.53 -2.13
C GLU A 7 11.75 -6.57 -3.63
N LYS A 8 11.94 -7.76 -4.19
CA LYS A 8 12.35 -7.96 -5.60
C LYS A 8 11.26 -7.63 -6.60
N TYR A 9 10.00 -7.82 -6.20
CA TYR A 9 8.84 -7.64 -7.05
C TYR A 9 7.85 -6.63 -6.46
N LEU A 10 7.13 -5.96 -7.33
CA LEU A 10 5.95 -5.15 -7.03
C LEU A 10 4.78 -5.59 -7.93
N ALA A 11 3.56 -5.27 -7.55
CA ALA A 11 2.40 -5.43 -8.42
C ALA A 11 1.98 -4.08 -9.00
N VAL A 12 1.72 -4.03 -10.31
CA VAL A 12 1.18 -2.86 -11.01
C VAL A 12 0.01 -3.33 -11.88
N ASN A 13 -1.19 -2.81 -11.63
CA ASN A 13 -2.40 -3.12 -12.41
C ASN A 13 -2.61 -4.64 -12.66
N GLY A 14 -2.42 -5.44 -11.62
CA GLY A 14 -2.62 -6.90 -11.66
C GLY A 14 -1.44 -7.69 -12.20
N ARG A 15 -0.30 -7.05 -12.48
CA ARG A 15 0.91 -7.71 -12.98
C ARG A 15 2.02 -7.64 -11.95
N ILE A 16 2.62 -8.78 -11.63
CA ILE A 16 3.85 -8.86 -10.84
C ILE A 16 5.04 -8.56 -11.75
N ILE A 17 5.81 -7.52 -11.41
CA ILE A 17 6.98 -7.10 -12.18
C ILE A 17 8.19 -6.96 -11.26
N PRO A 18 9.42 -7.22 -11.76
CA PRO A 18 10.64 -6.92 -11.02
C PRO A 18 10.76 -5.41 -10.74
N VAL A 19 11.26 -5.04 -9.57
CA VAL A 19 11.51 -3.62 -9.22
C VAL A 19 12.52 -2.96 -10.16
N SER A 20 13.44 -3.73 -10.74
CA SER A 20 14.36 -3.27 -11.78
C SER A 20 13.63 -2.78 -13.04
N GLU A 21 12.47 -3.36 -13.35
CA GLU A 21 11.64 -3.04 -14.50
C GLU A 21 10.55 -2.01 -14.19
N ALA A 22 10.39 -1.64 -12.91
CA ALA A 22 9.53 -0.53 -12.53
C ALA A 22 10.05 0.75 -13.20
N GLY A 23 9.29 1.25 -14.18
CA GLY A 23 9.50 2.59 -14.70
C GLY A 23 9.29 3.66 -13.63
N ASN A 24 9.30 4.93 -14.03
CA ASN A 24 8.77 5.97 -13.16
C ASN A 24 7.26 5.79 -13.10
N ILE A 25 6.76 5.28 -11.97
CA ILE A 25 5.32 5.35 -11.65
C ILE A 25 5.04 6.84 -11.44
N SER A 26 4.41 7.47 -12.42
CA SER A 26 4.00 8.87 -12.31
C SER A 26 2.62 8.91 -11.68
N GLU A 27 2.56 9.40 -10.45
CA GLU A 27 1.30 9.85 -9.86
C GLU A 27 0.81 11.02 -10.73
N GLY A 28 -0.38 10.88 -11.32
CA GLY A 28 -1.01 11.92 -12.12
C GLY A 28 -1.28 13.21 -11.32
N SER A 29 -1.91 14.19 -11.97
CA SER A 29 -2.29 15.46 -11.32
C SER A 29 -3.52 15.35 -10.43
N SER A 30 -4.31 14.28 -10.59
CA SER A 30 -5.40 13.91 -9.70
C SER A 30 -4.79 13.33 -8.42
N GLY A 31 -5.23 13.81 -7.26
CA GLY A 31 -4.64 13.41 -5.98
C GLY A 31 -4.56 11.89 -5.81
N THR A 32 -3.53 11.42 -5.11
CA THR A 32 -3.27 10.01 -4.85
C THR A 32 -3.92 9.58 -3.53
N ILE A 33 -4.49 8.37 -3.47
CA ILE A 33 -4.86 7.73 -2.20
C ILE A 33 -3.94 6.53 -1.95
N TYR A 34 -3.72 6.22 -0.68
CA TYR A 34 -2.86 5.10 -0.30
C TYR A 34 -3.43 4.36 0.92
N GLU A 35 -2.96 3.14 1.09
CA GLU A 35 -3.27 2.31 2.25
C GLU A 35 -2.04 1.48 2.64
N VAL A 36 -1.85 1.21 3.92
CA VAL A 36 -0.73 0.38 4.41
C VAL A 36 -1.27 -0.77 5.23
N ILE A 37 -0.94 -2.00 4.82
CA ILE A 37 -1.44 -3.24 5.41
C ILE A 37 -0.26 -4.05 5.95
N ARG A 38 -0.39 -4.50 7.21
CA ARG A 38 0.59 -5.40 7.81
C ARG A 38 0.41 -6.84 7.32
N VAL A 39 1.50 -7.50 6.95
CA VAL A 39 1.52 -8.95 6.66
C VAL A 39 2.27 -9.68 7.78
N ILE A 40 1.66 -10.72 8.33
CA ILE A 40 2.29 -11.63 9.31
C ILE A 40 2.10 -13.05 8.80
N SER A 41 3.20 -13.81 8.71
CA SER A 41 3.18 -15.21 8.24
C SER A 41 2.42 -15.39 6.92
N GLY A 42 2.63 -14.46 5.98
CA GLY A 42 1.96 -14.46 4.67
C GLY A 42 0.50 -14.02 4.66
N ILE A 43 -0.06 -13.62 5.82
CA ILE A 43 -1.46 -13.21 5.96
C ILE A 43 -1.54 -11.69 6.10
N PRO A 44 -2.19 -10.98 5.16
CA PRO A 44 -2.50 -9.56 5.31
C PRO A 44 -3.60 -9.36 6.35
N LEU A 45 -3.32 -8.56 7.38
CA LEU A 45 -4.25 -8.35 8.49
C LEU A 45 -5.41 -7.42 8.09
N PHE A 46 -6.64 -7.81 8.45
CA PHE A 46 -7.85 -7.00 8.26
C PHE A 46 -8.08 -6.49 6.82
N MET A 47 -7.78 -7.34 5.82
CA MET A 47 -7.85 -6.99 4.40
C MET A 47 -9.15 -6.27 4.02
N GLU A 48 -10.29 -6.80 4.46
CA GLU A 48 -11.61 -6.24 4.14
C GLU A 48 -11.73 -4.79 4.58
N ARG A 49 -11.33 -4.49 5.83
CA ARG A 49 -11.42 -3.15 6.41
C ARG A 49 -10.46 -2.16 5.74
N HIS A 50 -9.29 -2.62 5.32
CA HIS A 50 -8.34 -1.78 4.59
C HIS A 50 -8.88 -1.42 3.19
N ILE A 51 -9.49 -2.37 2.48
CA ILE A 51 -10.12 -2.09 1.18
C ILE A 51 -11.32 -1.15 1.34
N GLU A 52 -12.19 -1.37 2.33
CA GLU A 52 -13.32 -0.48 2.63
C GLU A 52 -12.85 0.97 2.91
N ARG A 53 -11.74 1.13 3.64
CA ARG A 53 -11.16 2.45 3.93
C ARG A 53 -10.53 3.11 2.71
N LEU A 54 -9.87 2.32 1.86
CA LEU A 54 -9.32 2.81 0.59
C LEU A 54 -10.45 3.28 -0.34
N GLU A 55 -11.53 2.52 -0.46
CA GLU A 55 -12.72 2.91 -1.21
C GLU A 55 -13.41 4.15 -0.62
N ALA A 56 -13.49 4.25 0.71
CA ALA A 56 -14.02 5.45 1.38
C ALA A 56 -13.16 6.68 1.09
N SER A 57 -11.83 6.53 1.08
CA SER A 57 -10.90 7.60 0.72
C SER A 57 -11.14 8.09 -0.71
N ALA A 58 -11.32 7.18 -1.67
CA ALA A 58 -11.67 7.54 -3.05
C ALA A 58 -12.99 8.33 -3.12
N ARG A 59 -14.04 7.87 -2.41
CA ARG A 59 -15.34 8.54 -2.39
C ARG A 59 -15.27 9.97 -1.83
N LEU A 60 -14.42 10.21 -0.83
CA LEU A 60 -14.25 11.54 -0.23
C LEU A 60 -13.70 12.58 -1.22
N ILE A 61 -12.93 12.14 -2.22
CA ILE A 61 -12.36 13.01 -3.26
C ILE A 61 -13.12 12.90 -4.59
N GLY A 62 -14.32 12.29 -4.59
CA GLY A 62 -15.22 12.25 -5.74
C GLY A 62 -14.95 11.15 -6.76
N TYR A 63 -14.14 10.14 -6.43
CA TYR A 63 -13.85 9.00 -7.31
C TYR A 63 -14.42 7.69 -6.75
N SER A 64 -14.54 6.67 -7.61
CA SER A 64 -14.80 5.28 -7.21
C SER A 64 -13.68 4.38 -7.73
N ILE A 65 -13.30 3.39 -6.92
CA ILE A 65 -12.28 2.39 -7.25
C ILE A 65 -12.85 0.97 -7.19
N ASP A 66 -14.17 0.81 -7.14
CA ASP A 66 -14.84 -0.49 -6.96
C ASP A 66 -14.47 -1.48 -8.08
N SER A 67 -14.15 -0.96 -9.27
CA SER A 67 -13.71 -1.72 -10.44
C SER A 67 -12.35 -2.41 -10.25
N ILE A 68 -11.50 -1.94 -9.33
CA ILE A 68 -10.16 -2.49 -9.07
C ILE A 68 -10.01 -3.12 -7.68
N SER A 69 -10.98 -2.98 -6.77
CA SER A 69 -10.90 -3.53 -5.40
C SER A 69 -10.60 -5.03 -5.36
N ASN A 70 -11.26 -5.83 -6.20
CA ASN A 70 -10.98 -7.28 -6.29
C ASN A 70 -9.60 -7.56 -6.88
N ASN A 71 -9.17 -6.79 -7.87
CA ASN A 71 -7.86 -6.93 -8.49
C ASN A 71 -6.74 -6.59 -7.50
N ILE A 72 -6.93 -5.58 -6.65
CA ILE A 72 -6.00 -5.25 -5.57
C ILE A 72 -5.83 -6.45 -4.63
N ARG A 73 -6.93 -7.05 -4.16
CA ARG A 73 -6.88 -8.23 -3.27
C ARG A 73 -6.10 -9.39 -3.89
N GLN A 74 -6.37 -9.71 -5.15
CA GLN A 74 -5.66 -10.75 -5.88
C GLN A 74 -4.16 -10.40 -6.03
N SER A 75 -3.87 -9.16 -6.41
CA SER A 75 -2.50 -8.67 -6.59
C SER A 75 -1.68 -8.77 -5.31
N ILE A 76 -2.29 -8.50 -4.14
CA ILE A 76 -1.62 -8.67 -2.84
C ILE A 76 -1.26 -10.13 -2.60
N ALA A 77 -2.18 -11.06 -2.83
CA ALA A 77 -1.92 -12.49 -2.64
C ALA A 77 -0.79 -12.99 -3.56
N GLU A 78 -0.81 -12.58 -4.82
CA GLU A 78 0.24 -12.92 -5.79
C GLU A 78 1.59 -12.30 -5.42
N LEU A 79 1.58 -11.05 -4.97
CA LEU A 79 2.79 -10.33 -4.56
C LEU A 79 3.46 -10.93 -3.32
N ILE A 80 2.67 -11.33 -2.32
CA ILE A 80 3.17 -12.01 -1.12
C ILE A 80 3.87 -13.30 -1.53
N LYS A 81 3.26 -14.08 -2.42
CA LYS A 81 3.84 -15.32 -2.93
C LYS A 81 5.12 -15.08 -3.75
N ALA A 82 5.13 -14.06 -4.61
CA ALA A 82 6.27 -13.74 -5.47
C ALA A 82 7.52 -13.27 -4.71
N ASN A 83 7.33 -12.69 -3.51
CA ASN A 83 8.43 -12.23 -2.65
C ASN A 83 8.71 -13.17 -1.45
N ASP A 84 8.35 -14.45 -1.57
CA ASP A 84 8.66 -15.48 -0.56
C ASP A 84 8.02 -15.24 0.82
N ASN A 85 6.79 -14.72 0.87
CA ASN A 85 5.98 -14.50 2.09
C ASN A 85 6.65 -13.61 3.17
N PRO A 86 7.05 -12.38 2.83
CA PRO A 86 7.78 -11.54 3.77
C PRO A 86 6.87 -11.03 4.89
N GLU A 87 7.39 -10.94 6.12
CA GLU A 87 6.70 -10.36 7.27
C GLU A 87 6.91 -8.85 7.34
N LYS A 88 6.30 -8.13 6.41
CA LYS A 88 6.45 -6.68 6.23
C LYS A 88 5.12 -6.00 5.93
N ASN A 89 5.12 -4.68 5.94
CA ASN A 89 4.00 -3.87 5.49
C ASN A 89 3.98 -3.79 3.97
N ILE A 90 2.78 -3.90 3.42
CA ILE A 90 2.46 -3.60 2.03
C ILE A 90 1.88 -2.19 1.97
N ARG A 91 2.36 -1.39 1.03
CA ARG A 91 1.75 -0.12 0.65
C ARG A 91 0.98 -0.31 -0.66
N ILE A 92 -0.27 0.12 -0.67
CA ILE A 92 -1.13 0.22 -1.85
C ILE A 92 -1.22 1.70 -2.21
N VAL A 93 -1.03 2.03 -3.48
CA VAL A 93 -1.15 3.40 -3.99
C VAL A 93 -2.08 3.36 -5.20
N VAL A 94 -3.13 4.17 -5.20
CA VAL A 94 -4.07 4.31 -6.32
C VAL A 94 -3.96 5.74 -6.86
N TYR A 95 -3.78 5.84 -8.17
CA TYR A 95 -3.53 7.09 -8.89
C TYR A 95 -4.25 7.06 -10.25
N ASN A 96 -4.26 8.20 -10.96
CA ASN A 96 -4.98 8.37 -12.22
C ASN A 96 -6.47 7.96 -12.10
N MET A 97 -7.13 8.33 -10.99
CA MET A 97 -8.52 7.94 -10.70
C MET A 97 -9.56 8.57 -11.63
N GLU A 98 -9.17 9.55 -12.43
CA GLU A 98 -9.96 10.14 -13.52
C GLU A 98 -10.10 9.22 -14.74
N ASN A 99 -9.24 8.20 -14.86
CA ASN A 99 -9.35 7.21 -15.92
C ASN A 99 -10.58 6.31 -15.71
N THR A 100 -11.09 5.73 -16.80
CA THR A 100 -12.18 4.73 -16.73
C THR A 100 -11.87 3.57 -15.77
N VAL A 101 -10.59 3.18 -15.72
CA VAL A 101 -10.05 2.24 -14.75
C VAL A 101 -8.86 2.92 -14.07
N PRO A 102 -8.92 3.15 -12.76
CA PRO A 102 -7.79 3.73 -12.02
C PRO A 102 -6.56 2.83 -12.07
N ASP A 103 -5.38 3.46 -12.02
CA ASP A 103 -4.12 2.74 -11.91
C ASP A 103 -3.77 2.51 -10.44
N TYR A 104 -3.09 1.40 -10.16
CA TYR A 104 -2.61 1.10 -8.82
C TYR A 104 -1.28 0.37 -8.82
N SER A 105 -0.53 0.58 -7.74
CA SER A 105 0.71 -0.11 -7.44
C SER A 105 0.71 -0.64 -6.01
N ILE A 106 1.35 -1.79 -5.81
CA ILE A 106 1.43 -2.47 -4.52
C ILE A 106 2.85 -2.95 -4.33
N TYR A 107 3.47 -2.60 -3.20
CA TYR A 107 4.85 -2.98 -2.91
C TYR A 107 5.11 -3.07 -1.41
N PHE A 108 6.13 -3.85 -1.03
CA PHE A 108 6.58 -3.96 0.34
C PHE A 108 7.45 -2.77 0.74
N ILE A 109 7.21 -2.24 1.92
CA ILE A 109 7.93 -1.11 2.52
C ILE A 109 8.56 -1.50 3.86
N HIS A 110 9.49 -0.67 4.33
CA HIS A 110 10.06 -0.83 5.66
C HIS A 110 8.98 -0.74 6.74
N SER A 111 9.04 -1.67 7.70
CA SER A 111 8.11 -1.71 8.82
C SER A 111 8.88 -1.37 10.10
N SER A 112 8.43 -0.34 10.81
CA SER A 112 8.96 -0.01 12.13
C SER A 112 7.82 -0.15 13.14
N TYR A 113 8.00 -1.07 14.08
CA TYR A 113 7.06 -1.30 15.17
C TYR A 113 7.73 -0.93 16.49
N PRO A 114 6.96 -0.50 17.51
CA PRO A 114 7.52 -0.28 18.83
C PRO A 114 8.22 -1.54 19.36
N THR A 115 9.35 -1.36 20.02
CA THR A 115 10.06 -2.44 20.74
C THR A 115 9.22 -2.88 21.95
N PRO A 116 9.47 -4.09 22.51
CA PRO A 116 8.81 -4.52 23.75
C PRO A 116 8.94 -3.48 24.87
N GLU A 117 10.12 -2.90 25.05
CA GLU A 117 10.36 -1.82 26.00
C GLU A 117 9.48 -0.60 25.73
N GLN A 118 9.34 -0.17 24.47
CA GLN A 118 8.48 0.96 24.12
C GLN A 118 6.99 0.70 24.39
N TYR A 119 6.54 -0.56 24.38
CA TYR A 119 5.18 -0.91 24.83
C TYR A 119 5.04 -0.80 26.35
N GLU A 120 6.08 -1.13 27.11
CA GLU A 120 6.06 -1.08 28.57
C GLU A 120 6.23 0.34 29.11
N THR A 121 7.14 1.11 28.53
CA THR A 121 7.54 2.44 29.04
C THR A 121 6.89 3.59 28.27
N GLY A 122 6.24 3.30 27.15
CA GLY A 122 5.73 4.31 26.23
C GLY A 122 6.83 4.97 25.38
N VAL A 123 6.40 5.89 24.52
CA VAL A 123 7.27 6.71 23.66
C VAL A 123 7.03 8.20 23.92
N HIS A 124 8.09 8.99 23.96
CA HIS A 124 7.97 10.44 24.15
C HIS A 124 7.41 11.10 22.90
N GLY A 125 6.27 11.78 23.02
CA GLY A 125 5.68 12.62 21.98
C GLY A 125 5.82 14.10 22.30
N ILE A 126 5.80 14.94 21.27
CA ILE A 126 5.79 16.40 21.40
C ILE A 126 4.51 16.97 20.80
N LEU A 127 4.09 18.15 21.25
CA LEU A 127 3.07 18.95 20.57
C LEU A 127 3.75 19.75 19.46
N LEU A 128 3.54 19.37 18.20
CA LEU A 128 3.92 20.20 17.06
C LEU A 128 2.90 21.33 16.94
N LYS A 129 3.38 22.59 16.95
CA LYS A 129 2.58 23.75 16.61
C LYS A 129 2.94 24.18 15.19
N GLU A 130 1.93 24.32 14.35
CA GLU A 130 2.04 24.94 13.04
C GLU A 130 2.06 26.47 13.24
N GLU A 131 3.02 27.17 12.64
CA GLU A 131 3.08 28.65 12.61
C GLU A 131 2.32 29.20 11.41
#